data_AF-A0A9E0BEX9-F1
#
_entry.id   AF-A0A9E0BEX9-F1
#
_cell.length_a   1.000
_cell.length_b   1.000
_cell.length_c   1.000
_cell.angle_alpha   90.00
_cell.angle_beta   90.00
_cell.angle_gamma   90.00
#
_symmetry.space_group_name_H-M   'P 1'
#
loop_
_entity.id
_entity.type
_entity.pdbx_description
1 polymer ?
#
loop_
_entity_poly.entity_id
_entity_poly.type
_entity_poly.pdbx_seq_one_letter_code
_entity_poly.pdbx_strand_id
1 'polypeptide(L)'
;MVIISLLLALAGAAPPEGQHATLQACEMTPGGWVCRYTIPAVTLMGAANAPPPTVPLAPTAQTSPPTPAMPSNTEAARQARLIANCADAGWISLCLPKDRREARRLRDAAIASAALRTQVTHLLSENRCPEAVKTALVAGDMPLAREAREFCAP
;
A
#
# COMPACT_ATOMS: atom_id res chain seq x y z
N MET A 1 -31.15 53.19 -39.66
CA MET A 1 -31.24 51.90 -38.95
C MET A 1 -30.17 51.89 -37.88
N VAL A 2 -30.59 51.74 -36.63
CA VAL A 2 -29.77 51.49 -35.43
C VAL A 2 -29.50 49.97 -35.35
N ILE A 3 -28.62 49.54 -34.43
CA ILE A 3 -28.28 48.17 -34.00
C ILE A 3 -27.09 47.64 -34.83
N ILE A 4 -25.88 47.30 -34.32
CA ILE A 4 -25.45 46.37 -33.26
C ILE A 4 -24.01 46.82 -32.84
N SER A 5 -23.77 47.25 -31.60
CA SER A 5 -23.14 46.47 -30.52
C SER A 5 -21.81 45.80 -30.91
N LEU A 6 -20.64 46.16 -30.36
CA LEU A 6 -20.15 45.86 -29.00
C LEU A 6 -18.89 44.96 -29.14
N LEU A 7 -17.75 45.48 -28.70
CA LEU A 7 -16.59 44.76 -28.12
C LEU A 7 -16.11 43.44 -28.76
N LEU A 8 -14.98 43.48 -29.46
CA LEU A 8 -14.05 42.35 -29.53
C LEU A 8 -12.64 42.79 -29.07
N ALA A 9 -12.52 43.06 -27.77
CA ALA A 9 -11.28 42.86 -27.05
C ALA A 9 -11.36 41.47 -26.40
N LEU A 10 -11.16 40.40 -27.19
CA LEU A 10 -10.89 39.09 -26.60
C LEU A 10 -9.41 39.03 -26.24
N ALA A 11 -9.13 39.55 -25.05
CA ALA A 11 -7.97 39.15 -24.28
C ALA A 11 -7.93 37.61 -24.22
N GLY A 12 -6.85 37.03 -24.72
CA GLY A 12 -6.54 35.63 -24.50
C GLY A 12 -6.33 35.39 -23.01
N ALA A 13 -7.36 34.89 -22.34
CA ALA A 13 -7.22 34.32 -21.02
C ALA A 13 -7.06 32.81 -21.18
N ALA A 14 -5.82 32.37 -21.40
CA ALA A 14 -5.44 30.99 -21.11
C ALA A 14 -5.65 30.75 -19.59
N PRO A 15 -6.17 29.60 -19.18
CA PRO A 15 -6.31 29.28 -17.76
C PRO A 15 -4.93 29.31 -17.08
N PRO A 16 -4.83 29.65 -15.77
CA PRO A 16 -3.56 29.62 -15.08
C PRO A 16 -3.05 28.17 -15.05
N GLU A 17 -2.11 27.86 -15.92
CA GLU A 17 -1.43 26.57 -15.92
C GLU A 17 -0.72 26.42 -14.57
N GLY A 18 -1.09 25.36 -13.85
CA GLY A 18 -0.34 24.92 -12.68
C GLY A 18 1.12 24.77 -13.09
N GLN A 19 2.02 25.33 -12.29
CA GLN A 19 3.46 25.26 -12.57
C GLN A 19 3.92 23.82 -12.34
N HIS A 20 3.96 23.04 -13.41
CA HIS A 20 4.37 21.64 -13.38
C HIS A 20 5.88 21.50 -13.54
N ALA A 21 6.48 20.57 -12.80
CA ALA A 21 7.89 20.22 -12.96
C ALA A 21 8.13 19.69 -14.38
N THR A 22 9.11 20.26 -15.08
CA THR A 22 9.45 19.84 -16.44
C THR A 22 10.51 18.75 -16.39
N LEU A 23 10.26 17.65 -17.11
CA LEU A 23 11.21 16.56 -17.26
C LEU A 23 12.37 17.02 -18.16
N GLN A 24 13.60 16.97 -17.66
CA GLN A 24 14.78 17.31 -18.47
C GLN A 24 15.35 16.09 -19.18
N ALA A 25 15.58 15.00 -18.45
CA ALA A 25 16.19 13.81 -19.01
C ALA A 25 15.85 12.58 -18.16
N CYS A 26 15.66 11.44 -18.81
CA CYS A 26 15.67 10.15 -18.14
C CYS A 26 16.83 9.34 -18.71
N GLU A 27 17.64 8.76 -17.83
CA GLU A 27 18.77 7.92 -18.20
C GLU A 27 18.60 6.54 -17.56
N MET A 28 18.87 5.49 -18.34
CA MET A 28 18.81 4.11 -17.89
C MET A 28 20.17 3.76 -17.26
N THR A 29 20.22 3.68 -15.93
CA THR A 29 21.40 3.20 -15.20
C THR A 29 21.25 1.72 -14.85
N PRO A 30 22.33 0.99 -14.50
CA PRO A 30 22.24 -0.42 -14.09
C PRO A 30 21.34 -0.66 -12.87
N GLY A 31 21.07 0.38 -12.07
CA GLY A 31 20.13 0.37 -10.94
C GLY A 31 18.69 0.78 -11.30
N GLY A 32 18.40 1.09 -12.56
CA GLY A 32 17.08 1.50 -13.05
C GLY A 32 17.06 2.86 -13.75
N TRP A 33 15.86 3.28 -14.17
CA TRP A 33 15.62 4.58 -14.78
C TRP A 33 15.73 5.70 -13.76
N VAL A 34 16.58 6.69 -14.04
CA VAL A 34 16.70 7.92 -13.25
C VAL A 34 16.25 9.10 -14.10
N CYS A 35 15.18 9.76 -13.67
CA CYS A 35 14.64 10.94 -14.33
C CYS A 35 14.98 12.21 -13.56
N ARG A 36 15.55 13.20 -14.25
CA ARG A 36 15.87 14.53 -13.75
C ARG A 36 14.74 15.49 -14.11
N TYR A 37 14.26 16.23 -13.12
CA TYR A 37 13.21 17.22 -13.28
C TYR A 37 13.71 18.59 -12.82
N THR A 38 13.26 19.65 -13.50
CA THR A 38 13.44 21.02 -13.04
C THR A 38 12.15 21.54 -12.46
N ILE A 39 12.22 22.00 -11.22
CA ILE A 39 11.10 22.63 -10.52
C ILE A 39 11.34 24.15 -10.57
N PRO A 40 10.43 24.94 -11.16
CA PRO A 40 10.57 26.39 -11.15
C PRO A 40 10.47 26.91 -9.71
N ALA A 41 11.36 27.84 -9.34
CA ALA A 41 11.32 28.49 -8.04
C ALA A 41 10.09 29.40 -7.97
N VAL A 42 9.12 29.01 -7.16
CA VAL A 42 7.91 29.80 -6.95
C VAL A 42 8.21 30.88 -5.92
N THR A 43 8.16 32.14 -6.33
CA THR A 43 8.23 33.27 -5.39
C THR A 43 6.87 33.36 -4.68
N LEU A 44 6.75 32.79 -3.47
CA LEU A 44 5.62 33.10 -2.60
C LEU A 44 5.75 34.56 -2.17
N MET A 45 4.92 35.45 -2.73
CA MET A 45 4.72 36.79 -2.16
C MET A 45 4.04 36.63 -0.80
N GLY A 46 4.84 36.41 0.24
CA GLY A 46 4.33 36.17 1.59
C GLY A 46 5.30 35.48 2.54
N ALA A 47 6.58 35.86 2.56
CA ALA A 47 7.43 35.58 3.71
C ALA A 47 8.58 36.61 3.75
N ALA A 48 8.45 37.56 4.66
CA ALA A 48 9.54 38.43 5.05
C ALA A 48 10.72 37.60 5.57
N ASN A 49 11.93 38.00 5.16
CA ASN A 49 13.25 37.65 5.71
C ASN A 49 13.29 36.55 6.78
N ALA A 50 13.70 35.35 6.37
CA ALA A 50 14.34 34.39 7.26
C ALA A 50 15.57 33.79 6.55
N PRO A 51 16.77 33.81 7.17
CA PRO A 51 17.96 33.17 6.62
C PRO A 51 17.75 31.64 6.52
N PRO A 52 18.42 30.96 5.58
CA PRO A 52 18.22 29.53 5.37
C PRO A 52 18.61 28.74 6.62
N PRO A 53 17.79 27.79 7.11
CA PRO A 53 18.29 26.81 8.06
C PRO A 53 19.30 25.93 7.33
N THR A 54 20.57 26.08 7.67
CA THR A 54 21.60 25.08 7.36
C THR A 54 21.23 23.81 8.13
N VAL A 55 20.58 22.87 7.46
CA VAL A 55 20.38 21.53 8.00
C VAL A 55 21.69 20.77 7.77
N PRO A 56 22.48 20.45 8.82
CA PRO A 56 23.61 19.56 8.64
C PRO A 56 23.07 18.19 8.18
N LEU A 57 23.53 17.73 7.01
CA LEU A 57 23.39 16.34 6.60
C LEU A 57 24.00 15.48 7.71
N ALA A 58 23.16 14.78 8.48
CA ALA A 58 23.62 13.68 9.29
C ALA A 58 24.12 12.56 8.36
N PRO A 59 25.37 12.09 8.48
CA PRO A 59 25.83 10.91 7.76
C PRO A 59 25.34 9.65 8.47
N THR A 60 25.36 8.53 7.72
CA THR A 60 25.08 7.14 8.12
C THR A 60 23.61 6.71 8.17
N ALA A 61 23.00 6.59 6.98
CA ALA A 61 22.16 5.43 6.74
C ALA A 61 23.07 4.20 6.74
N GLN A 62 22.98 3.40 7.82
CA GLN A 62 23.64 2.11 7.90
C GLN A 62 23.06 1.22 6.82
N THR A 63 23.85 0.95 5.78
CA THR A 63 23.62 -0.15 4.86
C THR A 63 23.82 -1.45 5.64
N SER A 64 22.76 -1.94 6.27
CA SER A 64 22.70 -3.37 6.57
C SER A 64 22.60 -4.12 5.24
N PRO A 65 23.41 -5.16 5.01
CA PRO A 65 23.34 -5.96 3.80
C PRO A 65 21.92 -6.54 3.66
N PRO A 66 21.39 -6.68 2.43
CA PRO A 66 20.10 -7.33 2.24
C PRO A 66 20.22 -8.78 2.68
N THR A 67 19.67 -9.09 3.86
CA THR A 67 19.31 -10.45 4.22
C THR A 67 18.44 -10.99 3.08
N PRO A 68 18.71 -12.19 2.54
CA PRO A 68 17.86 -12.79 1.52
C PRO A 68 16.45 -12.93 2.08
N ALA A 69 15.55 -12.03 1.68
CA ALA A 69 14.17 -12.10 2.07
C ALA A 69 13.60 -13.35 1.40
N MET A 70 13.26 -14.34 2.22
CA MET A 70 12.40 -15.43 1.78
C MET A 70 11.18 -14.79 1.08
N PRO A 71 10.91 -15.13 -0.19
CA PRO A 71 9.94 -14.41 -1.02
C PRO A 71 8.50 -14.47 -0.48
N SER A 72 8.22 -15.32 0.51
CA SER A 72 6.93 -15.44 1.17
C SER A 72 6.59 -14.25 2.08
N ASN A 73 7.56 -13.66 2.77
CA ASN A 73 7.28 -12.61 3.76
C ASN A 73 6.98 -11.27 3.08
N THR A 74 7.63 -10.98 1.95
CA THR A 74 7.38 -9.77 1.16
C THR A 74 6.02 -9.80 0.47
N GLU A 75 5.61 -10.97 -0.04
CA GLU A 75 4.29 -11.15 -0.64
C GLU A 75 3.17 -11.10 0.40
N ALA A 76 3.35 -11.73 1.57
CA ALA A 76 2.39 -11.63 2.68
C ALA A 76 2.20 -10.17 3.15
N ALA A 77 3.30 -9.40 3.26
CA ALA A 77 3.23 -7.97 3.60
C ALA A 77 2.52 -7.14 2.52
N ARG A 78 2.72 -7.47 1.24
CA ARG A 78 2.00 -6.84 0.12
C ARG A 78 0.50 -7.14 0.21
N GLN A 79 0.13 -8.40 0.41
CA GLN A 79 -1.26 -8.83 0.55
C GLN A 79 -1.93 -8.16 1.75
N ALA A 80 -1.23 -8.03 2.89
CA ALA A 80 -1.74 -7.32 4.06
C ALA A 80 -2.04 -5.84 3.76
N ARG A 81 -1.13 -5.15 3.04
CA ARG A 81 -1.37 -3.76 2.60
C ARG A 81 -2.54 -3.66 1.63
N LEU A 82 -2.67 -4.62 0.71
CA LEU A 82 -3.79 -4.68 -0.23
C LEU A 82 -5.14 -4.85 0.50
N ILE A 83 -5.20 -5.75 1.48
CA ILE A 83 -6.38 -5.94 2.33
C ILE A 83 -6.71 -4.64 3.07
N ALA A 84 -5.74 -4.07 3.79
CA ALA A 84 -5.94 -2.88 4.62
C ALA A 84 -6.43 -1.67 3.81
N ASN A 85 -5.93 -1.49 2.59
CA ASN A 85 -6.26 -0.33 1.77
C ASN A 85 -7.51 -0.53 0.90
N CYS A 86 -7.79 -1.76 0.45
CA CYS A 86 -8.76 -2.00 -0.62
C CYS A 86 -9.92 -2.94 -0.27
N ALA A 87 -9.90 -3.69 0.84
CA ALA A 87 -10.97 -4.66 1.13
C ALA A 87 -12.33 -3.99 1.40
N ASP A 88 -12.30 -2.90 2.17
CA ASP A 88 -13.48 -2.11 2.57
C ASP A 88 -13.67 -0.83 1.75
N ALA A 89 -12.84 -0.64 0.74
CA ALA A 89 -12.81 0.58 -0.02
C ALA A 89 -14.03 0.69 -0.95
N GLY A 90 -14.78 1.78 -0.79
CA GLY A 90 -15.97 2.10 -1.60
C GLY A 90 -15.63 2.48 -3.04
N TRP A 91 -16.66 2.74 -3.85
CA TRP A 91 -16.52 3.08 -5.28
C TRP A 91 -15.71 4.38 -5.54
N ILE A 92 -15.55 5.23 -4.52
CA ILE A 92 -14.77 6.49 -4.55
C ILE A 92 -13.27 6.25 -4.31
N SER A 93 -12.88 5.06 -3.83
CA SER A 93 -11.46 4.78 -3.55
C SER A 93 -10.63 4.61 -4.82
N LEU A 94 -9.34 4.95 -4.74
CA LEU A 94 -8.35 4.76 -5.81
C LEU A 94 -8.08 3.27 -6.15
N CYS A 95 -8.69 2.32 -5.43
CA CYS A 95 -8.50 0.89 -5.66
C CYS A 95 -9.28 0.43 -6.90
N LEU A 96 -8.57 -0.23 -7.83
CA LEU A 96 -9.21 -0.79 -9.02
C LEU A 96 -10.27 -1.84 -8.61
N PRO A 97 -11.35 -2.03 -9.40
CA PRO A 97 -12.36 -3.04 -9.10
C PRO A 97 -11.81 -4.46 -8.93
N LYS A 98 -10.72 -4.80 -9.64
CA LYS A 98 -10.03 -6.09 -9.51
C LYS A 98 -9.35 -6.22 -8.14
N ASP A 99 -8.57 -5.21 -7.76
CA ASP A 99 -7.85 -5.14 -6.49
C ASP A 99 -8.81 -5.22 -5.30
N ARG A 100 -9.98 -4.57 -5.39
CA ARG A 100 -11.02 -4.65 -4.36
C ARG A 100 -11.58 -6.07 -4.20
N ARG A 101 -11.79 -6.80 -5.30
CA ARG A 101 -12.25 -8.20 -5.23
C ARG A 101 -11.17 -9.11 -4.68
N GLU A 102 -9.93 -8.90 -5.09
CA GLU A 102 -8.78 -9.66 -4.62
C GLU A 102 -8.53 -9.44 -3.12
N ALA A 103 -8.52 -8.17 -2.68
CA ALA A 103 -8.40 -7.79 -1.28
C ALA A 103 -9.49 -8.44 -0.41
N ARG A 104 -10.75 -8.43 -0.87
CA ARG A 104 -11.85 -9.12 -0.16
C ARG A 104 -11.62 -10.62 -0.08
N ARG A 105 -11.28 -11.28 -1.19
CA ARG A 105 -10.99 -12.72 -1.19
C ARG A 105 -9.86 -13.08 -0.23
N LEU A 106 -8.77 -12.29 -0.22
CA LEU A 106 -7.64 -12.51 0.69
C LEU A 106 -8.03 -12.30 2.15
N ARG A 107 -8.82 -11.25 2.43
CA ARG A 107 -9.35 -10.99 3.77
C ARG A 107 -10.25 -12.11 4.25
N ASP A 108 -11.19 -12.55 3.42
CA ASP A 108 -12.16 -13.57 3.78
C ASP A 108 -11.45 -14.92 4.04
N ALA A 109 -10.41 -15.24 3.25
CA ALA A 109 -9.55 -16.40 3.51
C ALA A 109 -8.78 -16.29 4.83
N ALA A 110 -8.26 -15.11 5.18
CA ALA A 110 -7.57 -14.87 6.44
C ALA A 110 -8.53 -14.95 7.65
N ILE A 111 -9.76 -14.46 7.50
CA ILE A 111 -10.80 -14.58 8.53
C ILE A 111 -11.18 -16.05 8.73
N ALA A 112 -11.35 -16.80 7.64
CA ALA A 112 -11.68 -18.22 7.71
C ALA A 112 -10.59 -19.04 8.44
N SER A 113 -9.31 -18.79 8.15
CA SER A 113 -8.22 -19.49 8.84
C SER A 113 -8.10 -19.07 10.31
N ALA A 114 -8.32 -17.79 10.63
CA ALA A 114 -8.35 -17.32 12.02
C ALA A 114 -9.53 -17.93 12.82
N ALA A 115 -10.70 -18.05 12.20
CA ALA A 115 -11.86 -18.70 12.81
C ALA A 115 -11.60 -20.19 13.07
N LEU A 116 -11.00 -20.90 12.10
CA LEU A 116 -10.60 -22.30 12.27
C LEU A 116 -9.65 -22.47 13.45
N ARG A 117 -8.60 -21.64 13.53
CA ARG A 117 -7.64 -21.67 14.64
C ARG A 117 -8.35 -21.46 15.97
N THR A 118 -9.22 -20.46 16.06
CA THR A 118 -10.01 -20.19 17.27
C THR A 118 -10.86 -21.39 17.68
N GLN A 119 -11.52 -22.05 16.72
CA GLN A 119 -12.32 -23.25 16.98
C GLN A 119 -11.47 -24.43 17.45
N VAL A 120 -10.33 -24.67 16.81
CA VAL A 120 -9.39 -25.73 17.21
C VAL A 120 -8.84 -25.44 18.60
N THR A 121 -8.40 -24.21 18.89
CA THR A 121 -7.94 -23.82 20.22
C THR A 121 -9.02 -23.98 21.28
N HIS A 122 -10.28 -23.65 20.96
CA HIS A 122 -11.41 -23.89 21.87
C HIS A 122 -11.58 -25.37 22.18
N LEU A 123 -11.58 -26.24 21.17
CA LEU A 123 -11.67 -27.70 21.36
C LEU A 123 -10.48 -28.25 22.17
N LEU A 124 -9.27 -27.73 21.95
CA LEU A 124 -8.10 -28.08 22.74
C LEU A 124 -8.27 -27.66 24.22
N SER A 125 -8.87 -26.49 24.49
CA SER A 125 -9.13 -26.03 25.86
C SER A 125 -10.19 -26.87 26.60
N GLU A 126 -11.11 -27.48 25.86
CA GLU A 126 -12.09 -28.45 26.38
C GLU A 126 -11.50 -29.87 26.54
N ASN A 127 -10.19 -30.04 26.30
CA ASN A 127 -9.50 -31.33 26.27
C ASN A 127 -10.05 -32.31 25.22
N ARG A 128 -10.70 -31.78 24.17
CA ARG A 128 -11.34 -32.52 23.07
C ARG A 128 -10.38 -32.71 21.89
N CYS A 129 -9.24 -33.32 22.21
CA CYS A 129 -8.15 -33.61 21.28
C CYS A 129 -8.54 -34.28 19.95
N PRO A 130 -9.32 -35.38 19.92
CA PRO A 130 -9.64 -36.05 18.65
C PRO A 130 -10.50 -35.17 17.73
N GLU A 131 -11.36 -34.32 18.29
CA GLU A 131 -12.25 -33.44 17.54
C GLU A 131 -11.52 -32.19 17.04
N ALA A 132 -10.57 -31.67 17.83
CA ALA A 132 -9.68 -30.58 17.42
C ALA A 132 -8.86 -30.97 16.17
N VAL A 133 -8.21 -32.15 16.21
CA VAL A 133 -7.42 -32.67 15.08
C VAL A 133 -8.29 -32.94 13.86
N LYS A 134 -9.48 -33.56 14.06
CA LYS A 134 -10.43 -33.81 12.97
C LYS A 134 -10.87 -32.51 12.29
N THR A 135 -11.17 -31.47 13.08
CA THR A 135 -11.59 -30.16 12.56
C THR A 135 -10.50 -29.54 11.68
N ALA A 136 -9.24 -29.58 12.12
CA ALA A 136 -8.11 -29.09 11.33
C ALA A 136 -7.90 -29.88 10.03
N LEU A 137 -8.03 -31.22 10.08
CA LEU A 137 -7.88 -32.09 8.89
C LEU A 137 -8.99 -31.89 7.86
N VAL A 138 -10.25 -31.74 8.30
CA VAL A 138 -11.39 -31.48 7.40
C VAL A 138 -11.24 -30.13 6.70
N ALA A 139 -10.67 -29.14 7.38
CA ALA A 139 -10.37 -27.84 6.79
C ALA A 139 -9.14 -27.85 5.86
N GLY A 140 -8.40 -28.96 5.79
CA GLY A 140 -7.19 -29.10 4.96
C GLY A 140 -5.95 -28.41 5.52
N ASP A 141 -5.98 -27.94 6.77
CA ASP A 141 -4.84 -27.28 7.43
C ASP A 141 -3.95 -28.32 8.13
N MET A 142 -3.08 -28.96 7.34
CA MET A 142 -2.14 -29.97 7.80
C MET A 142 -1.14 -29.49 8.87
N PRO A 143 -0.57 -28.26 8.82
CA PRO A 143 0.28 -27.80 9.91
C PRO A 143 -0.52 -27.60 11.20
N LEU A 144 -1.73 -27.03 11.14
CA LEU A 144 -2.57 -26.87 12.33
C LEU A 144 -2.98 -28.22 12.94
N ALA A 145 -3.28 -29.22 12.11
CA ALA A 145 -3.57 -30.57 12.58
C ALA A 145 -2.38 -31.23 13.29
N ARG A 146 -1.15 -30.94 12.83
CA ARG A 146 0.07 -31.41 13.49
C ARG A 146 0.26 -30.75 14.85
N GLU A 147 0.16 -29.43 14.91
CA GLU A 147 0.26 -28.66 16.16
C GLU A 147 -0.76 -29.14 17.20
N ALA A 148 -2.02 -29.36 16.79
CA ALA A 148 -3.06 -29.88 17.67
C ALA A 148 -2.75 -31.29 18.20
N ARG A 149 -2.11 -32.15 17.40
CA ARG A 149 -1.68 -33.49 17.83
C ARG A 149 -0.52 -33.44 18.81
N GLU A 150 0.45 -32.55 18.56
CA GLU A 150 1.61 -32.35 19.44
C GLU A 150 1.17 -31.83 20.81
N PHE A 151 0.19 -30.92 20.85
CA PHE A 151 -0.39 -30.42 22.11
C PHE A 151 -1.09 -31.51 22.92
N CYS A 152 -1.67 -32.50 22.23
CA CYS A 152 -2.41 -33.61 22.84
C CYS A 152 -1.55 -34.85 23.08
N ALA A 153 -0.24 -34.79 22.82
CA ALA A 153 0.68 -35.87 23.17
C ALA A 153 0.83 -35.91 24.71
N PRO A 154 0.79 -37.11 25.33
CA PRO A 154 0.91 -37.28 26.77
C PRO A 154 2.33 -36.99 27.31
#